data_AF-A0AAU0VX49-F1
#
_entry.id   AF-A0AAU0VX49-F1
#
_cell.length_a   1.000
_cell.length_b   1.000
_cell.length_c   1.000
_cell.angle_alpha   90.00
_cell.angle_beta   90.00
_cell.angle_gamma   90.00
#
_symmetry.space_group_name_H-M   'P 1'
#
loop_
_entity.id
_entity.type
_entity.pdbx_description
1 polymer ?
#
loop_
_entity_poly.entity_id
_entity_poly.type
_entity_poly.pdbx_seq_one_letter_code
_entity_poly.pdbx_strand_id
1 'polypeptide(L)'
;MHASTLPAAAPAEETDTVRCTCCGLHKPLVSGAVIDHRPTRTATTDCPGSGARRRTGAERGEDARTWAQALATGNWGQILGALQTKADADARRPPALPDPAPAKPEPFDVEEFAARSVAAAIAAHDQQLSLFDRTAAVRPADRPERRARRRRRTPAEILGTDAKWAILHVRRGSGMFAIPDDLLPRPTPEETAAAEVEGAVHFDLTQPRDTREDLAPPAVGRPVVVIPCSAGKRPLPDGVDELPAAQLYTGPYFAKCLAAAQAIPGGRVVIVSAAYGLITPDTPIRPYEKRLDPRNVDHAKHRAQAAAMGQALRHAPEVIALAGTDYADAAAAVWPHLLRPLAEAGIGTQLQRLTRIAASDDPRAAALDYAAQATAAR
;
A
#
# COMPACT_ATOMS: atom_id res chain seq x y z
N MET A 1 25.55 -27.55 70.31
CA MET A 1 25.69 -26.75 69.07
C MET A 1 24.56 -27.18 68.13
N HIS A 2 23.40 -26.53 68.19
CA HIS A 2 22.31 -26.76 67.25
C HIS A 2 22.33 -25.63 66.22
N ALA A 3 22.66 -25.95 64.98
CA ALA A 3 22.62 -25.02 63.87
C ALA A 3 21.15 -24.79 63.48
N SER A 4 20.70 -23.54 63.64
CA SER A 4 19.37 -23.09 63.26
C SER A 4 19.39 -22.71 61.79
N THR A 5 18.78 -23.54 60.94
CA THR A 5 18.64 -23.26 59.50
C THR A 5 17.52 -22.25 59.30
N LEU A 6 17.86 -21.05 58.81
CA LEU A 6 16.88 -20.05 58.37
C LEU A 6 16.23 -20.50 57.06
N PRO A 7 14.90 -20.34 56.89
CA PRO A 7 14.23 -20.67 55.65
C PRO A 7 14.61 -19.69 54.53
N ALA A 8 14.81 -20.22 53.33
CA ALA A 8 15.07 -19.44 52.13
C ALA A 8 13.88 -18.53 51.80
N ALA A 9 14.16 -17.26 51.50
CA ALA A 9 13.16 -16.29 51.08
C ALA A 9 12.49 -16.74 49.76
N ALA A 10 11.16 -16.73 49.73
CA ALA A 10 10.39 -17.01 48.53
C ALA A 10 10.72 -15.97 47.43
N PRO A 11 10.72 -16.37 46.14
CA PRO A 11 10.92 -15.43 45.04
C PRO A 11 9.81 -14.39 45.04
N ALA A 12 10.18 -13.10 44.90
CA ALA A 12 9.22 -12.01 44.78
C ALA A 12 8.36 -12.24 43.52
N GLU A 13 7.04 -12.25 43.68
CA GLU A 13 6.08 -12.32 42.57
C GLU A 13 6.38 -11.20 41.56
N GLU A 14 6.62 -11.60 40.32
CA GLU A 14 6.80 -10.71 39.17
C GLU A 14 5.46 -9.97 38.95
N THR A 15 5.41 -8.73 39.44
CA THR A 15 4.20 -7.90 39.31
C THR A 15 4.07 -7.46 37.86
N ASP A 16 3.01 -7.91 37.20
CA ASP A 16 2.67 -7.48 35.86
C ASP A 16 2.60 -5.94 35.81
N THR A 17 3.37 -5.31 34.93
CA THR A 17 3.32 -3.86 34.73
C THR A 17 2.91 -3.49 33.31
N VAL A 18 2.13 -2.42 33.17
CA VAL A 18 1.74 -1.86 31.87
C VAL A 18 2.48 -0.54 31.62
N ARG A 19 2.97 -0.34 30.40
CA ARG A 19 3.61 0.92 29.95
C ARG A 19 2.58 1.96 29.53
N CYS A 20 2.72 3.18 30.03
CA CYS A 20 1.98 4.33 29.51
C CYS A 20 2.46 4.70 28.10
N THR A 21 1.55 4.76 27.12
CA THR A 21 1.85 5.13 25.71
C THR A 21 2.33 6.56 25.52
N CYS A 22 2.07 7.47 26.48
CA CYS A 22 2.52 8.87 26.39
C CYS A 22 3.95 9.08 26.90
N CYS A 23 4.36 8.42 27.99
CA CYS A 23 5.63 8.72 28.69
C CYS A 23 6.48 7.49 29.04
N GLY A 24 6.02 6.27 28.73
CA GLY A 24 6.79 5.04 28.95
C GLY A 24 6.88 4.57 30.40
N LEU A 25 6.28 5.28 31.37
CA LEU A 25 6.27 4.86 32.78
C LEU A 25 5.49 3.55 32.97
N HIS A 26 6.07 2.63 33.73
CA HIS A 26 5.49 1.34 34.12
C HIS A 26 4.59 1.52 35.36
N LYS A 27 3.41 0.89 35.36
CA LYS A 27 2.53 0.83 36.54
C LYS A 27 2.08 -0.60 36.84
N PRO A 28 1.99 -1.00 38.12
CA PRO A 28 1.55 -2.34 38.52
C PRO A 28 0.07 -2.57 38.16
N LEU A 29 -0.25 -3.77 37.66
CA LEU A 29 -1.61 -4.25 37.44
C LEU A 29 -2.27 -4.54 38.78
N VAL A 30 -3.20 -3.67 39.21
CA VAL A 30 -4.04 -3.93 40.37
C VAL A 30 -5.37 -4.51 39.87
N SER A 31 -5.69 -5.74 40.27
CA SER A 31 -6.99 -6.41 40.05
C SER A 31 -7.41 -6.71 38.60
N GLY A 32 -6.48 -7.12 37.74
CA GLY A 32 -6.79 -7.78 36.45
C GLY A 32 -7.47 -6.90 35.39
N ALA A 33 -7.64 -5.60 35.65
CA ALA A 33 -8.15 -4.64 34.69
C ALA A 33 -7.08 -3.58 34.42
N VAL A 34 -6.76 -3.36 33.14
CA VAL A 34 -6.03 -2.15 32.72
C VAL A 34 -6.95 -0.99 33.07
N ILE A 35 -6.58 -0.19 34.08
CA ILE A 35 -7.29 1.05 34.37
C ILE A 35 -7.03 1.96 33.17
N ASP A 36 -8.03 2.00 32.29
CA ASP A 36 -8.07 2.91 31.18
C ASP A 36 -7.93 4.33 31.75
N HIS A 37 -7.06 5.14 31.18
CA HIS A 37 -6.83 6.53 31.59
C HIS A 37 -7.96 7.43 31.10
N ARG A 38 -9.20 6.91 31.15
CA ARG A 38 -10.39 7.73 31.12
C ARG A 38 -10.36 8.56 32.40
N PRO A 39 -10.27 9.90 32.30
CA PRO A 39 -10.47 10.71 33.47
C PRO A 39 -11.88 10.41 33.97
N THR A 40 -12.00 9.89 35.19
CA THR A 40 -13.20 10.14 35.97
C THR A 40 -13.41 11.65 35.99
N ARG A 41 -14.67 12.10 36.02
CA ARG A 41 -15.10 13.51 35.84
C ARG A 41 -14.39 14.57 36.70
N THR A 42 -13.49 14.17 37.59
CA THR A 42 -12.81 15.00 38.60
C THR A 42 -11.28 14.93 38.58
N ALA A 43 -10.63 14.19 37.67
CA ALA A 43 -9.16 14.14 37.59
C ALA A 43 -8.57 15.10 36.53
N THR A 44 -7.47 15.77 36.91
CA THR A 44 -6.78 16.85 36.19
C THR A 44 -6.37 16.49 34.75
N THR A 45 -6.36 17.49 33.87
CA THR A 45 -6.15 17.40 32.40
C THR A 45 -4.74 17.01 31.94
N ASP A 46 -3.86 16.68 32.88
CA ASP A 46 -2.41 16.68 32.68
C ASP A 46 -1.82 15.31 33.00
N CYS A 47 -0.91 14.83 32.13
CA CYS A 47 -0.14 13.62 32.37
C CYS A 47 0.95 13.93 33.41
N PRO A 48 0.95 13.29 34.59
CA PRO A 48 1.92 13.60 35.65
C PRO A 48 3.36 13.20 35.29
N GLY A 49 3.55 12.33 34.30
CA GLY A 49 4.89 11.90 33.86
C GLY A 49 5.52 12.80 32.80
N SER A 50 4.75 13.26 31.81
CA SER A 50 5.27 14.08 30.70
C SER A 50 4.94 15.56 30.82
N GLY A 51 4.11 15.96 31.78
CA GLY A 51 3.49 17.29 31.82
C GLY A 51 2.53 17.53 30.64
N ALA A 52 2.22 16.48 29.86
CA ALA A 52 1.42 16.64 28.66
C ALA A 52 -0.04 16.88 29.01
N ARG A 53 -0.61 17.98 28.53
CA ARG A 53 -2.01 18.33 28.79
C ARG A 53 -2.89 18.14 27.57
N ARG A 54 -4.17 17.83 27.78
CA ARG A 54 -5.15 17.93 26.69
C ARG A 54 -5.34 19.40 26.32
N ARG A 55 -5.48 19.66 25.02
CA ARG A 55 -5.89 20.99 24.54
C ARG A 55 -7.24 21.35 25.16
N THR A 56 -7.37 22.60 25.58
CA THR A 56 -8.65 23.15 26.03
C THR A 56 -9.59 23.35 24.83
N GLY A 57 -10.89 23.44 25.10
CA GLY A 57 -11.86 23.79 24.05
C GLY A 57 -11.59 25.16 23.43
N ALA A 58 -11.07 26.11 24.22
CA ALA A 58 -10.70 27.44 23.76
C ALA A 58 -9.55 27.40 22.74
N GLU A 59 -8.47 26.65 23.05
CA GLU A 59 -7.33 26.48 22.14
C GLU A 59 -7.73 25.80 20.83
N ARG A 60 -8.59 24.77 20.89
CA ARG A 60 -9.13 24.14 19.68
C ARG A 60 -9.99 25.09 18.85
N GLY A 61 -10.82 25.89 19.52
CA GLY A 61 -11.67 26.88 18.85
C GLY A 61 -10.87 28.00 18.19
N GLU A 62 -9.77 28.42 18.79
CA GLU A 62 -8.84 29.40 18.21
C GLU A 62 -8.14 28.86 16.98
N ASP A 63 -7.52 27.67 17.08
CA ASP A 63 -6.88 27.00 15.94
C ASP A 63 -7.87 26.84 14.77
N ALA A 64 -9.11 26.42 15.05
CA ALA A 64 -10.15 26.27 14.04
C ALA A 64 -10.54 27.59 13.35
N ARG A 65 -10.63 28.70 14.11
CA ARG A 65 -10.92 30.02 13.54
C ARG A 65 -9.77 30.52 12.66
N THR A 66 -8.52 30.38 13.10
CA THR A 66 -7.34 30.75 12.32
C THR A 66 -7.30 29.99 11.00
N TRP A 67 -7.59 28.68 11.03
CA TRP A 67 -7.68 27.86 9.83
C TRP A 67 -8.83 28.26 8.91
N ALA A 68 -10.02 28.47 9.44
CA ALA A 68 -11.18 28.89 8.65
C ALA A 68 -10.92 30.25 7.96
N GLN A 69 -10.29 31.19 8.67
CA GLN A 69 -9.93 32.50 8.11
C GLN A 69 -8.87 32.39 7.01
N ALA A 70 -7.85 31.56 7.20
CA ALA A 70 -6.82 31.34 6.18
C ALA A 70 -7.40 30.68 4.92
N LEU A 71 -8.27 29.66 5.07
CA LEU A 71 -8.92 28.98 3.95
C LEU A 71 -9.90 29.90 3.20
N ALA A 72 -10.66 30.75 3.92
CA ALA A 72 -11.62 31.66 3.32
C ALA A 72 -10.99 32.68 2.35
N THR A 73 -9.69 32.95 2.49
CA THR A 73 -8.97 33.90 1.62
C THR A 73 -8.62 33.32 0.25
N GLY A 74 -8.57 31.99 0.12
CA GLY A 74 -8.05 31.31 -1.08
C GLY A 74 -6.58 31.60 -1.41
N ASN A 75 -5.85 32.32 -0.55
CA ASN A 75 -4.47 32.72 -0.79
C ASN A 75 -3.49 31.74 -0.14
N TRP A 76 -2.63 31.14 -0.97
CA TRP A 76 -1.68 30.12 -0.53
C TRP A 76 -0.64 30.64 0.47
N GLY A 77 -0.21 31.90 0.34
CA GLY A 77 0.71 32.53 1.29
C GLY A 77 0.11 32.70 2.69
N GLN A 78 -1.19 33.02 2.76
CA GLN A 78 -1.89 33.14 4.05
C GLN A 78 -2.13 31.78 4.72
N ILE A 79 -2.37 30.73 3.92
CA ILE A 79 -2.47 29.35 4.40
C ILE A 79 -1.13 28.88 4.98
N LEU A 80 -0.02 29.13 4.27
CA LEU A 80 1.32 28.81 4.77
C LEU A 80 1.68 29.62 6.03
N GLY A 81 1.32 30.90 6.08
CA GLY A 81 1.51 31.72 7.28
C GLY A 81 0.74 31.20 8.49
N ALA A 82 -0.50 30.74 8.30
CA ALA A 82 -1.31 30.13 9.35
C ALA A 82 -0.73 28.80 9.84
N LEU A 83 -0.20 27.98 8.93
CA LEU A 83 0.53 26.74 9.25
C LEU A 83 1.77 27.02 10.11
N GLN A 84 2.59 27.99 9.71
CA GLN A 84 3.78 28.36 10.46
C GLN A 84 3.43 28.90 11.85
N THR A 85 2.46 29.82 11.92
CA THR A 85 1.98 30.38 13.20
C THR A 85 1.50 29.28 14.14
N LYS A 86 0.79 28.28 13.62
CA LYS A 86 0.34 27.11 14.39
C LYS A 86 1.52 26.27 14.87
N ALA A 87 2.48 25.97 14.00
CA ALA A 87 3.68 25.22 14.37
C ALA A 87 4.47 25.92 15.48
N ASP A 88 4.65 27.24 15.38
CA ASP A 88 5.35 28.05 16.39
C ASP A 88 4.58 28.09 17.71
N ALA A 89 3.25 28.19 17.67
CA ALA A 89 2.41 28.13 18.86
C ALA A 89 2.47 26.75 19.54
N ASP A 90 2.46 25.68 18.75
CA ASP A 90 2.54 24.31 19.25
C ASP A 90 3.94 23.99 19.81
N ALA A 91 5.01 24.59 19.27
CA ALA A 91 6.37 24.47 19.80
C ALA A 91 6.56 25.19 21.15
N ARG A 92 5.80 26.26 21.42
CA ARG A 92 5.82 26.98 22.70
C ARG A 92 4.92 26.35 23.77
N ARG A 93 4.02 25.45 23.39
CA ARG A 93 3.08 24.78 24.30
C ARG A 93 3.75 23.53 24.91
N PRO A 94 3.38 23.14 26.14
CA PRO A 94 3.71 21.82 26.65
C PRO A 94 3.23 20.73 25.68
N PRO A 95 3.91 19.57 25.59
CA PRO A 95 3.52 18.50 24.68
C PRO A 95 2.03 18.18 24.87
N ALA A 96 1.23 18.28 23.82
CA ALA A 96 -0.19 18.01 23.92
C ALA A 96 -0.42 16.50 23.84
N LEU A 97 -1.29 15.98 24.71
CA LEU A 97 -1.84 14.64 24.49
C LEU A 97 -2.62 14.65 23.17
N PRO A 98 -2.58 13.57 22.37
CA PRO A 98 -3.42 13.48 21.18
C PRO A 98 -4.87 13.71 21.58
N ASP A 99 -5.58 14.51 20.78
CA ASP A 99 -7.02 14.68 20.97
C ASP A 99 -7.67 13.28 20.98
N PRO A 100 -8.66 13.04 21.86
CA PRO A 100 -9.36 11.77 21.81
C PRO A 100 -9.88 11.60 20.40
N ALA A 101 -9.76 10.38 19.85
CA ALA A 101 -10.39 10.07 18.58
C ALA A 101 -11.83 10.60 18.64
N PRO A 102 -12.30 11.32 17.60
CA PRO A 102 -13.67 11.82 17.59
C PRO A 102 -14.56 10.65 17.99
N ALA A 103 -15.48 10.91 18.93
CA ALA A 103 -16.45 9.90 19.33
C ALA A 103 -16.97 9.26 18.04
N LYS A 104 -16.95 7.92 17.97
CA LYS A 104 -17.48 7.20 16.79
C LYS A 104 -18.81 7.89 16.49
N PRO A 105 -19.00 8.42 15.26
CA PRO A 105 -20.28 9.00 14.93
C PRO A 105 -21.32 7.95 15.31
N GLU A 106 -22.39 8.39 15.99
CA GLU A 106 -23.51 7.49 16.28
C GLU A 106 -23.85 6.73 15.00
N PRO A 107 -24.17 5.43 15.10
CA PRO A 107 -24.37 4.57 13.94
C PRO A 107 -25.19 5.32 12.89
N PHE A 108 -24.51 5.65 11.81
CA PHE A 108 -25.06 6.44 10.74
C PHE A 108 -26.13 5.58 10.09
N ASP A 109 -27.38 5.99 10.22
CA ASP A 109 -28.49 5.31 9.55
C ASP A 109 -28.35 5.56 8.04
N VAL A 110 -27.81 4.53 7.37
CA VAL A 110 -27.56 4.54 5.93
C VAL A 110 -28.87 4.70 5.17
N GLU A 111 -29.98 4.18 5.70
CA GLU A 111 -31.30 4.30 5.08
C GLU A 111 -31.85 5.72 5.23
N GLU A 112 -31.73 6.34 6.41
CA GLU A 112 -32.15 7.73 6.61
C GLU A 112 -31.33 8.70 5.74
N PHE A 113 -30.01 8.50 5.66
CA PHE A 113 -29.17 9.33 4.82
C PHE A 113 -29.45 9.14 3.33
N ALA A 114 -29.66 7.89 2.88
CA ALA A 114 -30.04 7.62 1.50
C ALA A 114 -31.39 8.26 1.16
N ALA A 115 -32.37 8.15 2.05
CA ALA A 115 -33.69 8.75 1.89
C ALA A 115 -33.61 10.29 1.80
N ARG A 116 -32.84 10.94 2.68
CA ARG A 116 -32.61 12.38 2.64
C ARG A 116 -31.86 12.83 1.37
N SER A 117 -30.87 12.05 0.94
CA SER A 117 -30.08 12.36 -0.27
C SER A 117 -30.92 12.22 -1.54
N VAL A 118 -31.77 11.19 -1.63
CA VAL A 118 -32.71 10.98 -2.74
C VAL A 118 -33.78 12.08 -2.74
N ALA A 119 -34.35 12.42 -1.59
CA ALA A 119 -35.33 13.51 -1.47
C ALA A 119 -34.74 14.87 -1.91
N ALA A 120 -33.50 15.16 -1.51
CA ALA A 120 -32.79 16.37 -1.94
C ALA A 120 -32.52 16.40 -3.45
N ALA A 121 -32.16 15.26 -4.04
CA ALA A 121 -31.95 15.14 -5.49
C ALA A 121 -33.25 15.32 -6.29
N ILE A 122 -34.37 14.76 -5.82
CA ILE A 122 -35.69 14.95 -6.41
C ILE A 122 -36.10 16.43 -6.34
N ALA A 123 -35.95 17.06 -5.17
CA ALA A 123 -36.28 18.49 -5.01
C ALA A 123 -35.44 19.40 -5.93
N ALA A 124 -34.15 19.08 -6.11
CA ALA A 124 -33.28 19.81 -7.02
C ALA A 124 -33.68 19.61 -8.49
N HIS A 125 -34.10 18.40 -8.88
CA HIS A 125 -34.58 18.10 -10.22
C HIS A 125 -35.89 18.84 -10.55
N ASP A 126 -36.85 18.84 -9.62
CA ASP A 126 -38.12 19.57 -9.76
C ASP A 126 -37.89 21.08 -9.88
N GLN A 127 -36.94 21.62 -9.12
CA GLN A 127 -36.55 23.03 -9.22
C GLN A 127 -35.95 23.36 -10.59
N GLN A 128 -35.15 22.44 -11.18
CA GLN A 128 -34.62 22.61 -12.52
C GLN A 128 -35.70 22.52 -13.60
N LEU A 129 -36.65 21.59 -13.50
CA LEU A 129 -37.78 21.48 -14.43
C LEU A 129 -38.66 22.73 -14.38
N SER A 130 -38.93 23.27 -13.19
CA SER A 130 -39.68 24.54 -13.03
C SER A 130 -38.99 25.73 -13.72
N LEU A 131 -37.66 25.77 -13.72
CA LEU A 131 -36.89 26.80 -14.43
C LEU A 131 -36.95 26.62 -15.96
N PHE A 132 -36.99 25.38 -16.45
CA PHE A 132 -37.19 25.08 -17.87
C PHE A 132 -38.59 25.46 -18.37
N ASP A 133 -39.64 25.18 -17.58
CA ASP A 133 -41.01 25.56 -17.95
C ASP A 133 -41.21 27.08 -17.97
N ARG A 134 -40.56 27.81 -17.04
CA ARG A 134 -40.56 29.28 -17.04
C ARG A 134 -39.84 29.88 -18.25
N THR A 135 -38.80 29.22 -18.77
CA THR A 135 -38.07 29.68 -19.96
C THR A 135 -38.77 29.30 -21.26
N ALA A 136 -39.57 28.24 -21.28
CA ALA A 136 -40.43 27.87 -22.41
C ALA A 136 -41.59 28.85 -22.63
N ALA A 137 -42.09 29.49 -21.56
CA ALA A 137 -43.23 30.42 -21.63
C ALA A 137 -42.91 31.82 -22.21
N VAL A 138 -41.64 32.13 -22.53
CA VAL A 138 -41.22 33.48 -22.99
C VAL A 138 -40.86 33.54 -24.48
N ARG A 139 -41.11 32.49 -25.27
CA ARG A 139 -40.87 32.54 -26.72
C ARG A 139 -42.13 32.96 -27.50
N PRO A 140 -42.14 34.13 -28.16
CA PRO A 140 -43.22 34.49 -29.06
C PRO A 140 -43.25 33.52 -30.26
N ALA A 141 -44.47 33.11 -30.60
CA ALA A 141 -44.76 32.20 -31.70
C ALA A 141 -44.50 32.91 -33.04
N ASP A 142 -43.40 32.58 -33.72
CA ASP A 142 -43.24 32.89 -35.14
C ASP A 142 -42.32 31.88 -35.84
N ARG A 143 -42.95 30.89 -36.51
CA ARG A 143 -42.60 30.29 -37.81
C ARG A 143 -43.15 28.86 -37.94
N PRO A 144 -44.14 28.63 -38.83
CA PRO A 144 -44.49 27.29 -39.27
C PRO A 144 -43.71 27.00 -40.56
N GLU A 145 -42.65 26.19 -40.50
CA GLU A 145 -42.17 25.36 -41.62
C GLU A 145 -40.80 24.75 -41.29
N ARG A 146 -40.81 23.53 -40.76
CA ARG A 146 -39.79 22.47 -40.96
C ARG A 146 -40.16 21.25 -40.13
N ARG A 147 -41.26 20.59 -40.52
CA ARG A 147 -41.56 19.21 -40.14
C ARG A 147 -41.44 18.32 -41.37
N ALA A 148 -40.22 17.93 -41.69
CA ALA A 148 -39.98 16.78 -42.56
C ALA A 148 -38.63 16.13 -42.20
N ARG A 149 -38.68 14.81 -41.98
CA ARG A 149 -37.57 13.84 -41.89
C ARG A 149 -36.77 13.81 -40.59
N ARG A 150 -37.28 13.04 -39.63
CA ARG A 150 -36.45 12.12 -38.83
C ARG A 150 -37.13 10.76 -38.78
N ARG A 151 -36.64 9.80 -39.58
CA ARG A 151 -36.93 8.38 -39.41
C ARG A 151 -36.28 7.91 -38.11
N ARG A 152 -37.03 7.20 -37.27
CA ARG A 152 -36.52 6.50 -36.10
C ARG A 152 -35.82 5.22 -36.59
N ARG A 153 -34.53 5.04 -36.27
CA ARG A 153 -33.88 3.73 -36.35
C ARG A 153 -34.42 2.83 -35.24
N THR A 154 -34.60 1.55 -35.53
CA THR A 154 -35.07 0.57 -34.54
C THR A 154 -33.89 0.01 -33.72
N PRO A 155 -34.12 -0.46 -32.49
CA PRO A 155 -33.06 -0.98 -31.61
C PRO A 155 -32.24 -2.15 -32.18
N ALA A 156 -32.78 -2.89 -33.17
CA ALA A 156 -32.09 -4.01 -33.80
C ALA A 156 -30.95 -3.58 -34.75
N GLU A 157 -30.91 -2.32 -35.20
CA GLU A 157 -29.83 -1.79 -36.05
C GLU A 157 -28.61 -1.27 -35.25
N ILE A 158 -28.71 -1.23 -33.91
CA ILE A 158 -27.66 -0.70 -33.02
C ILE A 158 -26.78 -1.82 -32.44
N LEU A 159 -27.21 -3.08 -32.50
CA LEU A 159 -26.48 -4.21 -31.92
C LEU A 159 -26.12 -5.23 -33.00
N GLY A 160 -24.97 -4.99 -33.63
CA GLY A 160 -24.40 -5.87 -34.64
C GLY A 160 -23.93 -7.21 -34.06
N THR A 161 -24.32 -8.28 -34.76
CA THR A 161 -23.59 -9.55 -34.97
C THR A 161 -23.26 -10.48 -33.78
N ASP A 162 -23.95 -11.63 -33.80
CA ASP A 162 -23.40 -12.98 -33.98
C ASP A 162 -22.08 -13.36 -33.31
N ALA A 163 -22.16 -14.17 -32.25
CA ALA A 163 -21.12 -15.13 -31.87
C ALA A 163 -21.77 -16.39 -31.25
N LYS A 164 -21.73 -17.50 -31.99
CA LYS A 164 -22.05 -18.85 -31.50
C LYS A 164 -20.78 -19.46 -30.92
N TRP A 165 -20.78 -19.79 -29.63
CA TRP A 165 -19.78 -20.67 -29.02
C TRP A 165 -20.36 -22.07 -28.86
N ALA A 166 -19.70 -23.06 -29.45
CA ALA A 166 -19.94 -24.47 -29.16
C ALA A 166 -18.94 -24.92 -28.08
N ILE A 167 -19.46 -25.37 -26.94
CA ILE A 167 -18.71 -26.01 -25.86
C ILE A 167 -18.63 -27.50 -26.20
N LEU A 168 -17.43 -28.03 -26.45
CA LEU A 168 -17.19 -29.47 -26.52
C LEU A 168 -16.53 -29.92 -25.20
N HIS A 169 -17.24 -30.73 -24.42
CA HIS A 169 -16.66 -31.47 -23.31
C HIS A 169 -15.92 -32.70 -23.84
N VAL A 170 -14.64 -32.84 -23.50
CA VAL A 170 -13.94 -34.14 -23.58
C VAL A 170 -13.31 -34.46 -22.24
N ARG A 171 -13.74 -35.59 -21.68
CA ARG A 171 -13.21 -36.23 -20.48
C ARG A 171 -12.44 -37.47 -20.92
N ARG A 172 -11.15 -37.55 -20.60
CA ARG A 172 -10.32 -38.78 -20.51
C ARG A 172 -9.06 -38.35 -19.75
N GLY A 173 -8.60 -39.03 -18.71
CA GLY A 173 -8.45 -40.47 -18.58
C GLY A 173 -6.94 -40.71 -18.44
N SER A 174 -6.51 -40.99 -17.22
CA SER A 174 -5.14 -41.21 -16.77
C SER A 174 -4.34 -42.20 -17.63
N GLY A 175 -3.14 -41.80 -18.03
CA GLY A 175 -2.12 -42.65 -18.64
C GLY A 175 -0.89 -41.83 -18.99
N MET A 176 0.20 -42.00 -18.25
CA MET A 176 1.48 -41.32 -18.48
C MET A 176 2.23 -42.08 -19.57
N PHE A 177 2.33 -41.51 -20.77
CA PHE A 177 3.25 -41.97 -21.81
C PHE A 177 4.17 -40.80 -22.19
N ALA A 178 5.47 -41.05 -22.21
CA ALA A 178 6.44 -40.14 -22.79
C ALA A 178 6.39 -40.29 -24.32
N ILE A 179 6.15 -39.21 -25.04
CA ILE A 179 6.21 -39.16 -26.50
C ILE A 179 7.65 -38.78 -26.88
N PRO A 180 8.35 -39.55 -27.73
CA PRO A 180 9.63 -39.18 -28.30
C PRO A 180 9.57 -37.84 -29.05
N ASP A 181 10.59 -36.99 -28.89
CA ASP A 181 10.64 -35.62 -29.45
C ASP A 181 10.48 -35.54 -30.99
N ASP A 182 10.79 -36.62 -31.71
CA ASP A 182 10.66 -36.73 -33.16
C ASP A 182 9.23 -36.97 -33.64
N LEU A 183 8.30 -37.28 -32.72
CA LEU A 183 6.87 -37.42 -32.99
C LEU A 183 6.04 -36.21 -32.53
N LEU A 184 6.67 -35.17 -31.98
CA LEU A 184 5.98 -33.92 -31.71
C LEU A 184 5.77 -33.17 -33.05
N PRO A 185 4.53 -32.78 -33.39
CA PRO A 185 4.30 -31.97 -34.57
C PRO A 185 5.08 -30.67 -34.43
N ARG A 186 5.92 -30.35 -35.44
CA ARG A 186 6.59 -29.06 -35.50
C ARG A 186 5.50 -27.99 -35.61
N PRO A 187 5.53 -26.96 -34.75
CA PRO A 187 4.53 -25.90 -34.82
C PRO A 187 4.57 -25.27 -36.19
N THR A 188 3.39 -25.09 -36.76
CA THR A 188 3.23 -24.36 -38.01
C THR A 188 3.63 -22.89 -37.80
N PRO A 189 4.00 -22.16 -38.87
CA PRO A 189 4.25 -20.72 -38.78
C PRO A 189 3.07 -19.95 -38.16
N GLU A 190 1.83 -20.44 -38.32
CA GLU A 190 0.61 -19.88 -37.71
C GLU A 190 0.53 -20.14 -36.20
N GLU A 191 0.91 -21.32 -35.71
CA GLU A 191 0.98 -21.62 -34.27
C GLU A 191 2.12 -20.86 -33.58
N THR A 192 3.20 -20.61 -34.30
CA THR A 192 4.31 -19.78 -33.83
C THR A 192 3.87 -18.32 -33.72
N ALA A 193 3.08 -17.83 -34.68
CA ALA A 193 2.47 -16.49 -34.62
C ALA A 193 1.42 -16.37 -33.51
N ALA A 194 0.67 -17.43 -33.18
CA ALA A 194 -0.29 -17.43 -32.08
C ALA A 194 0.38 -17.42 -30.68
N ALA A 195 1.56 -18.06 -30.54
CA ALA A 195 2.36 -18.00 -29.31
C ALA A 195 3.01 -16.61 -29.08
N GLU A 196 3.26 -15.84 -30.15
CA GLU A 196 3.73 -14.45 -30.05
C GLU A 196 2.65 -13.46 -29.56
N VAL A 197 1.36 -13.83 -29.62
CA VAL A 197 0.25 -13.01 -29.08
C VAL A 197 0.13 -13.13 -27.56
N GLU A 198 0.79 -14.12 -26.94
CA GLU A 198 0.76 -14.37 -25.49
C GLU A 198 2.06 -13.94 -24.77
N GLY A 199 2.57 -12.74 -25.07
CA GLY A 199 3.39 -11.94 -24.14
C GLY A 199 4.55 -12.64 -23.40
N ALA A 200 5.17 -13.67 -23.99
CA ALA A 200 6.34 -14.31 -23.44
C ALA A 200 7.54 -13.37 -23.65
N VAL A 201 7.87 -12.60 -22.62
CA VAL A 201 9.10 -11.80 -22.58
C VAL A 201 10.28 -12.76 -22.72
N HIS A 202 10.89 -12.79 -23.90
CA HIS A 202 12.10 -13.57 -24.14
C HIS A 202 13.24 -12.92 -23.36
N PHE A 203 13.66 -13.60 -22.28
CA PHE A 203 14.82 -13.19 -21.50
C PHE A 203 16.07 -13.72 -22.21
N ASP A 204 16.71 -12.86 -23.01
CA ASP A 204 17.95 -13.22 -23.69
C ASP A 204 19.08 -13.34 -22.65
N LEU A 205 19.38 -14.58 -22.26
CA LEU A 205 20.47 -14.93 -21.34
C LEU A 205 21.86 -14.77 -21.98
N THR A 206 21.96 -14.38 -23.25
CA THR A 206 23.19 -14.34 -24.02
C THR A 206 23.70 -12.94 -24.36
N GLN A 207 22.95 -11.87 -24.04
CA GLN A 207 23.46 -10.51 -24.25
C GLN A 207 24.59 -10.16 -23.24
N PRO A 208 25.77 -9.75 -23.71
CA PRO A 208 26.83 -9.25 -22.85
C PRO A 208 26.43 -7.88 -22.31
N ARG A 209 26.21 -7.78 -21.00
CA ARG A 209 25.93 -6.51 -20.33
C ARG A 209 27.21 -5.69 -20.20
N ASP A 210 27.29 -4.62 -20.98
CA ASP A 210 28.32 -3.59 -20.86
C ASP A 210 27.85 -2.45 -19.94
N THR A 211 27.80 -2.76 -18.64
CA THR A 211 27.86 -1.77 -17.56
C THR A 211 28.69 -2.36 -16.44
N ARG A 212 30.01 -2.39 -16.66
CA ARG A 212 31.02 -2.56 -15.61
C ARG A 212 31.00 -1.35 -14.67
N GLU A 213 29.96 -1.23 -13.88
CA GLU A 213 30.18 -0.80 -12.51
C GLU A 213 30.79 -2.05 -11.84
N ASP A 214 32.03 -1.93 -11.39
CA ASP A 214 32.76 -3.01 -10.75
C ASP A 214 31.86 -3.68 -9.70
N LEU A 215 31.29 -4.84 -10.08
CA LEU A 215 30.73 -5.82 -9.18
C LEU A 215 31.92 -6.41 -8.43
N ALA A 216 32.58 -5.59 -7.60
CA ALA A 216 33.43 -6.06 -6.53
C ALA A 216 32.68 -7.22 -5.87
N PRO A 217 33.32 -8.40 -5.73
CA PRO A 217 32.66 -9.55 -5.14
C PRO A 217 31.99 -9.07 -3.85
N PRO A 218 30.67 -9.32 -3.70
CA PRO A 218 29.88 -8.66 -2.68
C PRO A 218 30.55 -8.91 -1.35
N ALA A 219 30.89 -7.82 -0.65
CA ALA A 219 31.34 -7.91 0.72
C ALA A 219 30.34 -8.80 1.46
N VAL A 220 30.84 -9.94 1.97
CA VAL A 220 30.05 -10.95 2.65
C VAL A 220 29.22 -10.24 3.73
N GLY A 221 27.90 -10.42 3.71
CA GLY A 221 26.99 -9.85 4.73
C GLY A 221 26.14 -8.65 4.33
N ARG A 222 26.10 -8.25 3.04
CA ARG A 222 25.13 -7.23 2.58
C ARG A 222 23.70 -7.78 2.55
N PRO A 223 22.70 -7.07 3.10
CA PRO A 223 21.32 -7.54 3.10
C PRO A 223 20.69 -7.44 1.70
N VAL A 224 19.74 -8.32 1.42
CA VAL A 224 18.84 -8.20 0.27
C VAL A 224 17.56 -7.54 0.74
N VAL A 225 17.15 -6.46 0.08
CA VAL A 225 15.91 -5.75 0.41
C VAL A 225 14.91 -5.98 -0.71
N VAL A 226 13.83 -6.68 -0.39
CA VAL A 226 12.77 -7.03 -1.35
C VAL A 226 11.64 -6.01 -1.27
N ILE A 227 11.25 -5.44 -2.41
CA ILE A 227 10.13 -4.49 -2.53
C ILE A 227 9.11 -4.98 -3.57
N PRO A 228 7.83 -4.57 -3.48
CA PRO A 228 6.82 -4.97 -4.47
C PRO A 228 6.93 -4.10 -5.72
N CYS A 229 6.34 -4.54 -6.84
CA CYS A 229 6.10 -3.65 -7.98
C CYS A 229 4.96 -2.64 -7.72
N SER A 230 4.74 -1.70 -8.65
CA SER A 230 3.64 -0.74 -8.60
C SER A 230 2.54 -1.07 -9.61
N ALA A 231 1.28 -0.83 -9.22
CA ALA A 231 0.17 -0.76 -10.18
C ALA A 231 0.33 0.43 -11.13
N GLY A 232 0.59 1.63 -10.58
CA GLY A 232 0.86 2.83 -11.37
C GLY A 232 2.20 2.74 -12.10
N LYS A 233 2.18 3.00 -13.40
CA LYS A 233 3.35 3.02 -14.29
C LYS A 233 3.33 4.31 -15.10
N ARG A 234 4.50 4.88 -15.34
CA ARG A 234 4.65 6.08 -16.16
C ARG A 234 4.38 5.73 -17.64
N PRO A 235 3.69 6.60 -18.42
CA PRO A 235 3.72 6.48 -19.87
C PRO A 235 5.15 6.63 -20.39
N LEU A 236 5.50 5.87 -21.42
CA LEU A 236 6.81 5.96 -22.02
C LEU A 236 6.93 7.21 -22.89
N PRO A 237 8.09 7.89 -22.94
CA PRO A 237 8.37 8.91 -23.94
C PRO A 237 8.31 8.35 -25.36
N ASP A 238 8.06 9.22 -26.36
CA ASP A 238 8.06 8.81 -27.77
C ASP A 238 9.41 8.19 -28.17
N GLY A 239 9.36 7.03 -28.83
CA GLY A 239 10.54 6.30 -29.28
C GLY A 239 11.28 5.52 -28.18
N VAL A 240 10.72 5.44 -26.98
CA VAL A 240 11.26 4.62 -25.88
C VAL A 240 10.29 3.47 -25.60
N ASP A 241 10.76 2.23 -25.70
CA ASP A 241 9.93 1.04 -25.44
C ASP A 241 10.02 0.54 -23.99
N GLU A 242 11.10 0.90 -23.28
CA GLU A 242 11.40 0.38 -21.94
C GLU A 242 12.03 1.46 -21.06
N LEU A 243 11.71 1.43 -19.77
CA LEU A 243 12.37 2.26 -18.75
C LEU A 243 12.89 1.37 -17.62
N PRO A 244 13.96 1.78 -16.92
CA PRO A 244 14.35 1.15 -15.66
C PRO A 244 13.15 1.02 -14.73
N ALA A 245 13.00 -0.13 -14.08
CA ALA A 245 11.86 -0.42 -13.22
C ALA A 245 11.60 0.66 -12.15
N ALA A 246 12.66 1.21 -11.56
CA ALA A 246 12.55 2.31 -10.58
C ALA A 246 11.99 3.62 -11.16
N GLN A 247 12.19 3.87 -12.45
CA GLN A 247 11.68 5.05 -13.15
C GLN A 247 10.26 4.83 -13.69
N LEU A 248 9.95 3.58 -14.08
CA LEU A 248 8.66 3.20 -14.60
C LEU A 248 7.58 3.20 -13.50
N TYR A 249 7.86 2.63 -12.33
CA TYR A 249 6.89 2.49 -11.25
C TYR A 249 6.65 3.81 -10.50
N THR A 250 5.40 4.28 -10.48
CA THR A 250 5.04 5.61 -9.94
C THR A 250 4.15 5.60 -8.70
N GLY A 251 3.74 4.41 -8.21
CA GLY A 251 2.82 4.30 -7.08
C GLY A 251 3.44 4.80 -5.76
N PRO A 252 2.66 5.49 -4.90
CA PRO A 252 3.19 6.06 -3.65
C PRO A 252 3.71 5.01 -2.67
N TYR A 253 3.10 3.81 -2.66
CA TYR A 253 3.57 2.69 -1.86
C TYR A 253 4.94 2.20 -2.34
N PHE A 254 5.10 1.99 -3.65
CA PHE A 254 6.38 1.62 -4.26
C PHE A 254 7.47 2.65 -3.95
N ALA A 255 7.17 3.95 -4.14
CA ALA A 255 8.13 5.01 -3.87
C ALA A 255 8.63 4.98 -2.42
N LYS A 256 7.76 4.72 -1.44
CA LYS A 256 8.16 4.59 -0.03
C LYS A 256 8.94 3.30 0.24
N CYS A 257 8.58 2.17 -0.36
CA CYS A 257 9.36 0.95 -0.25
C CYS A 257 10.76 1.14 -0.83
N LEU A 258 10.88 1.75 -2.01
CA LEU A 258 12.15 2.03 -2.66
C LEU A 258 13.01 2.99 -1.83
N ALA A 259 12.43 4.08 -1.32
CA ALA A 259 13.15 5.02 -0.46
C ALA A 259 13.68 4.35 0.82
N ALA A 260 12.85 3.55 1.50
CA ALA A 260 13.26 2.80 2.68
C ALA A 260 14.34 1.75 2.35
N ALA A 261 14.24 1.09 1.19
CA ALA A 261 15.21 0.10 0.76
C ALA A 261 16.57 0.72 0.40
N GLN A 262 16.57 1.88 -0.27
CA GLN A 262 17.78 2.63 -0.62
C GLN A 262 18.46 3.24 0.61
N ALA A 263 17.71 3.54 1.67
CA ALA A 263 18.27 4.02 2.93
C ALA A 263 19.11 2.96 3.65
N ILE A 264 18.81 1.66 3.49
CA ILE A 264 19.53 0.57 4.15
C ILE A 264 20.95 0.43 3.57
N PRO A 265 22.02 0.71 4.36
CA PRO A 265 23.39 0.72 3.86
C PRO A 265 23.83 -0.63 3.29
N GLY A 266 24.39 -0.61 2.08
CA GLY A 266 24.85 -1.81 1.39
C GLY A 266 23.72 -2.76 0.97
N GLY A 267 22.45 -2.39 1.15
CA GLY A 267 21.30 -3.19 0.77
C GLY A 267 21.20 -3.36 -0.75
N ARG A 268 21.04 -4.61 -1.21
CA ARG A 268 20.73 -4.89 -2.61
C ARG A 268 19.22 -4.94 -2.80
N VAL A 269 18.69 -3.99 -3.56
CA VAL A 269 17.25 -3.90 -3.81
C VAL A 269 16.84 -4.90 -4.90
N VAL A 270 15.81 -5.70 -4.61
CA VAL A 270 15.15 -6.60 -5.56
C VAL A 270 13.66 -6.30 -5.59
N ILE A 271 13.09 -6.19 -6.77
CA ILE A 271 11.66 -5.94 -6.98
C ILE A 271 10.98 -7.27 -7.33
N VAL A 272 9.92 -7.61 -6.62
CA VAL A 272 8.98 -8.68 -7.01
C VAL A 272 7.93 -8.10 -7.94
N SER A 273 8.01 -8.46 -9.22
CA SER A 273 7.15 -8.03 -10.31
C SER A 273 6.19 -9.13 -10.74
N ALA A 274 4.90 -8.81 -10.86
CA ALA A 274 3.88 -9.76 -11.30
C ALA A 274 4.07 -10.27 -12.75
N ALA A 275 4.71 -9.49 -13.61
CA ALA A 275 5.01 -9.88 -14.99
C ALA A 275 6.42 -10.45 -15.14
N TYR A 276 7.41 -9.78 -14.53
CA TYR A 276 8.82 -10.08 -14.78
C TYR A 276 9.47 -10.99 -13.74
N GLY A 277 8.79 -11.32 -12.64
CA GLY A 277 9.38 -12.10 -11.54
C GLY A 277 10.30 -11.23 -10.68
N LEU A 278 11.51 -11.69 -10.38
CA LEU A 278 12.52 -10.90 -9.66
C LEU A 278 13.33 -10.05 -10.63
N ILE A 279 13.38 -8.74 -10.41
CA ILE A 279 14.16 -7.78 -11.19
C ILE A 279 14.89 -6.77 -10.29
N THR A 280 15.91 -6.08 -10.81
CA THR A 280 16.58 -4.98 -10.10
C THR A 280 15.93 -3.64 -10.45
N PRO A 281 16.13 -2.58 -9.64
CA PRO A 281 15.70 -1.22 -9.94
C PRO A 281 16.07 -0.73 -11.35
N ASP A 282 17.25 -1.11 -11.84
CA ASP A 282 17.79 -0.68 -13.13
C ASP A 282 17.38 -1.57 -14.31
N THR A 283 16.66 -2.67 -14.07
CA THR A 283 16.23 -3.56 -15.16
C THR A 283 15.25 -2.80 -16.06
N PRO A 284 15.53 -2.63 -17.36
CA PRO A 284 14.59 -2.06 -18.32
C PRO A 284 13.37 -2.97 -18.45
N ILE A 285 12.17 -2.39 -18.35
CA ILE A 285 10.91 -3.11 -18.47
C ILE A 285 9.88 -2.30 -19.25
N ARG A 286 9.00 -2.99 -19.96
CA ARG A 286 7.83 -2.41 -20.64
C ARG A 286 6.68 -2.20 -19.64
N PRO A 287 5.84 -1.16 -19.82
CA PRO A 287 4.56 -1.02 -19.13
C PRO A 287 3.71 -2.28 -19.29
N TYR A 288 2.96 -2.65 -18.24
CA TYR A 288 2.11 -3.83 -18.23
C TYR A 288 0.96 -3.66 -17.24
N GLU A 289 -0.17 -4.32 -17.47
CA GLU A 289 -1.33 -4.29 -16.56
C GLU A 289 -1.57 -5.67 -15.94
N LYS A 290 -0.67 -6.05 -15.01
CA LYS A 290 -0.74 -7.32 -14.29
C LYS A 290 -0.56 -7.09 -12.79
N ARG A 291 -1.49 -7.62 -12.00
CA ARG A 291 -1.38 -7.70 -10.53
C ARG A 291 -0.79 -9.06 -10.16
N LEU A 292 -0.07 -9.13 -9.05
CA LEU A 292 0.40 -10.39 -8.51
C LEU A 292 -0.81 -11.18 -8.02
N ASP A 293 -1.04 -12.39 -8.54
CA ASP A 293 -1.98 -13.35 -7.98
C ASP A 293 -1.18 -14.36 -7.15
N PRO A 294 -1.34 -14.39 -5.82
CA PRO A 294 -0.64 -15.33 -4.95
C PRO A 294 -0.81 -16.81 -5.35
N ARG A 295 -1.90 -17.14 -6.04
CA ARG A 295 -2.22 -18.52 -6.47
C ARG A 295 -1.50 -18.91 -7.76
N ASN A 296 -0.92 -17.94 -8.47
CA ASN A 296 -0.28 -18.16 -9.77
C ASN A 296 1.11 -17.51 -9.82
N VAL A 297 1.89 -17.70 -8.75
CA VAL A 297 3.29 -17.25 -8.69
C VAL A 297 4.20 -18.35 -9.20
N ASP A 298 5.00 -18.03 -10.22
CA ASP A 298 6.04 -18.95 -10.71
C ASP A 298 7.29 -18.90 -9.80
N HIS A 299 7.26 -19.72 -8.75
CA HIS A 299 8.37 -19.82 -7.81
C HIS A 299 9.65 -20.42 -8.43
N ALA A 300 9.52 -21.25 -9.48
CA ALA A 300 10.68 -21.80 -10.17
C ALA A 300 11.43 -20.69 -10.91
N LYS A 301 10.71 -19.83 -11.62
CA LYS A 301 11.26 -18.61 -12.24
C LYS A 301 11.95 -17.71 -11.23
N HIS A 302 11.32 -17.45 -10.07
CA HIS A 302 11.94 -16.62 -9.03
C HIS A 302 13.27 -17.20 -8.52
N ARG A 303 13.34 -18.52 -8.26
CA ARG A 303 14.58 -19.17 -7.83
C ARG A 303 15.67 -19.13 -8.91
N ALA A 304 15.30 -19.34 -10.18
CA ALA A 304 16.22 -19.25 -11.30
C ALA A 304 16.78 -17.83 -11.46
N GLN A 305 15.93 -16.81 -11.35
CA GLN A 305 16.35 -15.40 -11.41
C GLN A 305 17.25 -15.01 -10.24
N ALA A 306 16.92 -15.41 -9.01
CA ALA A 306 17.78 -15.16 -7.86
C ALA A 306 19.16 -15.81 -8.01
N ALA A 307 19.24 -17.02 -8.60
CA ALA A 307 20.50 -17.66 -8.92
C ALA A 307 21.28 -16.91 -10.02
N ALA A 308 20.60 -16.46 -11.08
CA ALA A 308 21.19 -15.71 -12.19
C ALA A 308 21.75 -14.35 -11.76
N MET A 309 21.15 -13.71 -10.75
CA MET A 309 21.68 -12.48 -10.15
C MET A 309 22.89 -12.71 -9.22
N GLY A 310 23.26 -13.98 -8.97
CA GLY A 310 24.48 -14.38 -8.29
C GLY A 310 24.27 -15.15 -6.98
N GLN A 311 25.29 -15.96 -6.60
CA GLN A 311 25.23 -16.80 -5.40
C GLN A 311 25.00 -16.01 -4.10
N ALA A 312 25.55 -14.80 -4.00
CA ALA A 312 25.36 -13.94 -2.84
C ALA A 312 23.91 -13.50 -2.61
N LEU A 313 23.11 -13.38 -3.68
CA LEU A 313 21.67 -13.12 -3.57
C LEU A 313 20.93 -14.38 -3.16
N ARG A 314 21.22 -15.50 -3.81
CA ARG A 314 20.58 -16.79 -3.51
C ARG A 314 20.79 -17.23 -2.07
N HIS A 315 21.98 -17.01 -1.53
CA HIS A 315 22.37 -17.40 -0.17
C HIS A 315 22.57 -16.19 0.74
N ALA A 316 21.84 -15.10 0.48
CA ALA A 316 21.90 -13.91 1.32
C ALA A 316 21.54 -14.27 2.77
N PRO A 317 22.43 -14.00 3.74
CA PRO A 317 22.18 -14.36 5.14
C PRO A 317 21.05 -13.53 5.75
N GLU A 318 20.80 -12.34 5.21
CA GLU A 318 19.74 -11.44 5.64
C GLU A 318 18.92 -10.98 4.44
N VAL A 319 17.61 -11.17 4.54
CA VAL A 319 16.63 -10.76 3.52
C VAL A 319 15.49 -10.03 4.21
N ILE A 320 15.23 -8.79 3.82
CA ILE A 320 14.21 -7.92 4.42
C ILE A 320 13.14 -7.63 3.36
N ALA A 321 11.91 -8.08 3.55
CA ALA A 321 10.80 -7.80 2.65
C ALA A 321 9.99 -6.58 3.09
N LEU A 322 10.27 -5.42 2.48
CA LEU A 322 9.50 -4.19 2.61
C LEU A 322 8.32 -4.20 1.64
N ALA A 323 7.44 -5.19 1.80
CA ALA A 323 6.30 -5.43 0.92
C ALA A 323 5.07 -5.92 1.70
N GLY A 324 3.90 -5.80 1.07
CA GLY A 324 2.66 -6.40 1.58
C GLY A 324 2.69 -7.92 1.52
N THR A 325 1.70 -8.56 2.17
CA THR A 325 1.64 -10.01 2.41
C THR A 325 1.92 -10.83 1.15
N ASP A 326 1.12 -10.66 0.10
CA ASP A 326 1.22 -11.40 -1.17
C ASP A 326 2.61 -11.38 -1.80
N TYR A 327 3.25 -10.21 -1.84
CA TYR A 327 4.58 -10.04 -2.42
C TYR A 327 5.66 -10.63 -1.53
N ALA A 328 5.53 -10.48 -0.20
CA ALA A 328 6.46 -11.08 0.74
C ALA A 328 6.37 -12.62 0.73
N ASP A 329 5.18 -13.20 0.57
CA ASP A 329 5.02 -14.65 0.44
C ASP A 329 5.59 -15.19 -0.88
N ALA A 330 5.41 -14.45 -1.99
CA ALA A 330 6.06 -14.78 -3.26
C ALA A 330 7.60 -14.79 -3.17
N ALA A 331 8.17 -13.91 -2.34
CA ALA A 331 9.61 -13.88 -2.06
C ALA A 331 10.06 -14.98 -1.08
N ALA A 332 9.20 -15.39 -0.15
CA ALA A 332 9.51 -16.42 0.86
C ALA A 332 9.79 -17.79 0.23
N ALA A 333 9.24 -18.05 -0.95
CA ALA A 333 9.54 -19.26 -1.72
C ALA A 333 10.99 -19.32 -2.25
N VAL A 334 11.69 -18.19 -2.29
CA VAL A 334 13.13 -18.07 -2.61
C VAL A 334 13.96 -17.95 -1.35
N TRP A 335 13.51 -17.13 -0.40
CA TRP A 335 14.20 -16.86 0.87
C TRP A 335 13.28 -17.18 2.06
N PRO A 336 13.24 -18.45 2.53
CA PRO A 336 12.34 -18.86 3.61
C PRO A 336 12.59 -18.14 4.95
N HIS A 337 13.81 -17.65 5.16
CA HIS A 337 14.24 -16.90 6.34
C HIS A 337 14.03 -15.39 6.24
N LEU A 338 13.28 -14.90 5.24
CA LEU A 338 13.06 -13.47 5.08
C LEU A 338 12.32 -12.86 6.27
N LEU A 339 12.69 -11.63 6.59
CA LEU A 339 12.07 -10.82 7.64
C LEU A 339 10.96 -9.97 7.03
N ARG A 340 9.84 -9.81 7.75
CA ARG A 340 8.64 -9.10 7.26
C ARG A 340 8.28 -7.91 8.15
N PRO A 341 9.01 -6.78 8.09
CA PRO A 341 8.74 -5.58 8.91
C PRO A 341 7.31 -5.02 8.77
N LEU A 342 6.64 -5.33 7.67
CA LEU A 342 5.31 -4.82 7.33
C LEU A 342 4.19 -5.86 7.51
N ALA A 343 4.50 -7.09 7.97
CA ALA A 343 3.49 -8.12 8.16
C ALA A 343 2.39 -7.68 9.13
N GLU A 344 1.16 -8.10 8.83
CA GLU A 344 -0.08 -7.83 9.59
C GLU A 344 -0.44 -6.34 9.80
N ALA A 345 0.36 -5.41 9.27
CA ALA A 345 0.08 -3.99 9.36
C ALA A 345 -0.89 -3.56 8.25
N GLY A 346 -1.93 -2.79 8.61
CA GLY A 346 -2.75 -2.09 7.61
C GLY A 346 -1.93 -1.07 6.80
N ILE A 347 -2.39 -0.72 5.60
CA ILE A 347 -1.63 0.10 4.65
C ILE A 347 -1.11 1.42 5.25
N GLY A 348 -1.91 2.12 6.07
CA GLY A 348 -1.49 3.35 6.74
C GLY A 348 -0.29 3.14 7.68
N THR A 349 -0.34 2.09 8.50
CA THR A 349 0.76 1.70 9.39
C THR A 349 2.00 1.29 8.60
N GLN A 350 1.83 0.57 7.48
CA GLN A 350 2.95 0.22 6.60
C GLN A 350 3.65 1.46 6.05
N LEU A 351 2.89 2.43 5.51
CA LEU A 351 3.45 3.69 4.98
C LEU A 351 4.18 4.48 6.08
N GLN A 352 3.67 4.47 7.31
CA GLN A 352 4.31 5.11 8.45
C GLN A 352 5.63 4.41 8.83
N ARG A 353 5.64 3.07 8.91
CA ARG A 353 6.86 2.28 9.16
C ARG A 353 7.91 2.52 8.09
N LEU A 354 7.55 2.45 6.81
CA LEU A 354 8.46 2.74 5.69
C LEU A 354 9.07 4.14 5.78
N THR A 355 8.26 5.14 6.13
CA THR A 355 8.75 6.52 6.29
C THR A 355 9.73 6.63 7.45
N ARG A 356 9.47 5.93 8.58
CA ARG A 356 10.39 5.91 9.72
C ARG A 356 11.68 5.15 9.43
N ILE A 357 11.60 4.03 8.73
CA ILE A 357 12.79 3.28 8.27
C ILE A 357 13.64 4.22 7.41
N ALA A 358 13.07 4.84 6.38
CA ALA A 358 13.81 5.73 5.48
C ALA A 358 14.45 6.95 6.18
N ALA A 359 13.89 7.41 7.31
CA ALA A 359 14.36 8.58 8.05
C ALA A 359 15.18 8.25 9.31
N SER A 360 15.44 6.97 9.59
CA SER A 360 16.19 6.55 10.78
C SER A 360 17.70 6.73 10.57
N ASP A 361 18.42 7.05 11.64
CA ASP A 361 19.89 7.04 11.65
C ASP A 361 20.46 5.62 11.43
N ASP A 362 19.71 4.59 11.82
CA ASP A 362 19.99 3.19 11.50
C ASP A 362 18.74 2.53 10.86
N PRO A 363 18.55 2.72 9.54
CA PRO A 363 17.38 2.21 8.83
C PRO A 363 17.32 0.68 8.82
N ARG A 364 18.47 -0.01 8.90
CA ARG A 364 18.51 -1.46 8.99
C ARG A 364 17.98 -1.94 10.34
N ALA A 365 18.51 -1.40 11.44
CA ALA A 365 18.03 -1.73 12.78
C ALA A 365 16.52 -1.44 12.94
N ALA A 366 16.05 -0.28 12.45
CA ALA A 366 14.64 0.07 12.46
C ALA A 366 13.76 -0.96 11.72
N ALA A 367 14.22 -1.48 10.57
CA ALA A 367 13.52 -2.51 9.84
C ALA A 367 13.49 -3.85 10.62
N LEU A 368 14.61 -4.24 11.23
CA LEU A 368 14.72 -5.45 12.05
C LEU A 368 13.82 -5.38 13.29
N ASP A 369 13.76 -4.24 13.96
CA ASP A 369 12.86 -4.01 15.10
C ASP A 369 11.39 -4.18 14.72
N TYR A 370 10.98 -3.64 13.56
CA TYR A 370 9.63 -3.84 13.06
C TYR A 370 9.34 -5.29 12.68
N ALA A 371 10.33 -6.05 12.19
CA ALA A 371 10.18 -7.47 11.92
C ALA A 371 10.02 -8.28 13.22
N ALA A 372 10.78 -7.95 14.26
CA ALA A 372 10.65 -8.56 15.59
C ALA A 372 9.26 -8.27 16.19
N GLN A 373 8.79 -7.01 16.12
CA GLN A 373 7.44 -6.63 16.56
C GLN A 373 6.34 -7.38 15.79
N ALA A 374 6.48 -7.53 14.47
CA ALA A 374 5.50 -8.24 13.65
C ALA A 374 5.45 -9.75 13.98
N THR A 375 6.60 -10.34 14.34
CA THR A 375 6.68 -11.74 14.77
C THR A 375 6.04 -11.93 16.15
N ALA A 376 6.27 -11.01 17.08
CA ALA A 376 5.69 -11.06 18.42
C ALA A 376 4.17 -10.83 18.46
N ALA A 377 3.59 -10.27 17.39
CA ALA A 377 2.15 -10.03 17.27
C ALA A 377 1.36 -11.23 16.70
N ARG A 378 2.04 -12.32 16.32
CA ARG A 378 1.45 -13.58 15.86
C ARG A 378 1.34 -14.55 17.02
#